data_AF-A0ABD5YRU9-F1
#
_entry.id   AF-A0ABD5YRU9-F1
#
_cell.length_a   1.000
_cell.length_b   1.000
_cell.length_c   1.000
_cell.angle_alpha   90.00
_cell.angle_beta   90.00
_cell.angle_gamma   90.00
#
_symmetry.space_group_name_H-M   'P 1'
#
loop_
_entity.id
_entity.type
_entity.pdbx_description
1 polymer ?
#
loop_
_entity_poly.entity_id
_entity_poly.type
_entity_poly.pdbx_seq_one_letter_code
_entity_poly.pdbx_strand_id
1 'polypeptide(L)'
;MNVHGTKPHKADSDNDGLLDKAELKEHGSDPTTKHSDDDGIPDQKEVNIWGTDPNDVDSDSDGLNDDVEVNGPTHPNVPDTDGDGLTDGEERNQYHTRPDKVDTDGDGVNDADEIKAGTDPNGQKLFLFSPMEYPMETAVTIIGAFLAIGIGGRYLWQRRNTPESTHQVESEIPPTVSNPTPIKNVNSDGEATETTVVNREPLTDEDRIQQLLDESGGRLHQSEIVSQTGWSKSKVSRLLSRMEEDGLISKISVGRENLIARSGDEPRHAGSAFED
;
A
#
# COMPACT_ATOMS: atom_id res chain seq x y z
N MET A 1 42.58 -46.95 26.22
CA MET A 1 41.48 -46.27 25.53
C MET A 1 41.81 -44.80 25.53
N ASN A 2 41.77 -44.13 24.37
CA ASN A 2 41.82 -42.67 24.37
C ASN A 2 40.57 -42.16 25.08
N VAL A 3 40.74 -41.21 25.99
CA VAL A 3 39.65 -40.63 26.81
C VAL A 3 38.64 -39.83 25.97
N HIS A 4 38.98 -39.53 24.72
CA HIS A 4 38.17 -38.73 23.78
C HIS A 4 37.66 -39.52 22.57
N GLY A 5 37.72 -40.86 22.57
CA GLY A 5 37.26 -41.66 21.44
C GLY A 5 38.07 -41.53 20.13
N THR A 6 38.99 -40.56 20.06
CA THR A 6 39.86 -40.32 18.89
C THR A 6 40.73 -41.51 18.56
N LYS A 7 40.93 -41.73 17.25
CA LYS A 7 41.82 -42.79 16.75
C LYS A 7 43.26 -42.30 16.83
N PRO A 8 44.15 -42.88 17.67
CA PRO A 8 45.51 -42.37 17.86
C PRO A 8 46.40 -42.33 16.61
N HIS A 9 45.94 -42.92 15.50
CA HIS A 9 46.62 -43.03 14.22
C HIS A 9 45.93 -42.23 13.09
N LYS A 10 44.87 -41.47 13.40
CA LYS A 10 44.17 -40.55 12.50
C LYS A 10 44.24 -39.17 13.15
N ALA A 11 44.71 -38.16 12.41
CA ALA A 11 44.93 -36.82 12.97
C ALA A 11 43.67 -35.93 12.97
N ASP A 12 42.65 -36.41 12.27
CA ASP A 12 41.31 -35.88 12.06
C ASP A 12 40.46 -37.17 12.18
N SER A 13 39.55 -37.31 13.13
CA SER A 13 38.95 -38.59 13.52
C SER A 13 37.65 -38.88 12.77
N ASP A 14 36.94 -37.85 12.33
CA ASP A 14 35.62 -37.84 11.71
C ASP A 14 35.64 -37.48 10.18
N ASN A 15 36.75 -36.95 9.67
CA ASN A 15 37.00 -36.47 8.30
C ASN A 15 36.15 -35.26 7.89
N ASP A 16 35.96 -34.27 8.73
CA ASP A 16 35.40 -32.97 8.32
C ASP A 16 36.47 -32.00 7.77
N GLY A 17 37.75 -32.25 8.07
CA GLY A 17 38.90 -31.44 7.66
C GLY A 17 39.49 -30.58 8.78
N LEU A 18 38.92 -30.60 9.98
CA LEU A 18 39.49 -30.06 11.20
C LEU A 18 40.34 -31.16 11.88
N LEU A 19 41.44 -30.79 12.52
CA LEU A 19 42.32 -31.77 13.18
C LEU A 19 41.85 -31.98 14.63
N ASP A 20 41.86 -33.23 15.12
CA ASP A 20 41.50 -33.60 16.51
C ASP A 20 42.18 -32.70 17.56
N LYS A 21 43.41 -32.26 17.26
CA LYS A 21 44.17 -31.39 18.15
C LYS A 21 43.62 -29.96 18.19
N ALA A 22 43.18 -29.42 17.05
CA ALA A 22 42.59 -28.09 16.95
C ALA A 22 41.21 -28.08 17.62
N GLU A 23 40.38 -29.08 17.35
CA GLU A 23 39.08 -29.29 18.00
C GLU A 23 39.23 -29.29 19.53
N LEU A 24 40.08 -30.16 20.07
CA LEU A 24 40.23 -30.29 21.53
C LEU A 24 40.93 -29.11 22.23
N LYS A 25 41.74 -28.30 21.53
CA LYS A 25 42.55 -27.24 22.16
C LYS A 25 42.13 -25.83 21.85
N GLU A 26 41.55 -25.60 20.68
CA GLU A 26 41.28 -24.28 20.14
C GLU A 26 39.78 -24.03 20.06
N HIS A 27 38.98 -25.02 19.61
CA HIS A 27 37.55 -24.85 19.34
C HIS A 27 36.62 -25.51 20.37
N GLY A 28 37.11 -26.45 21.18
CA GLY A 28 36.32 -27.17 22.17
C GLY A 28 35.35 -28.22 21.59
N SER A 29 35.36 -28.42 20.27
CA SER A 29 34.45 -29.30 19.54
C SER A 29 34.79 -30.79 19.68
N ASP A 30 33.85 -31.68 19.35
CA ASP A 30 33.98 -33.13 19.44
C ASP A 30 34.66 -33.72 18.19
N PRO A 31 35.89 -34.22 18.31
CA PRO A 31 36.67 -34.74 17.18
C PRO A 31 36.12 -36.01 16.54
N THR A 32 35.03 -36.56 17.06
CA THR A 32 34.44 -37.81 16.55
C THR A 32 33.17 -37.60 15.74
N THR A 33 32.65 -36.37 15.68
CA THR A 33 31.50 -35.97 14.88
C THR A 33 31.89 -34.82 13.96
N LYS A 34 31.16 -34.71 12.85
CA LYS A 34 31.34 -33.62 11.89
C LYS A 34 30.61 -32.34 12.28
N HIS A 35 29.64 -32.46 13.20
CA HIS A 35 28.75 -31.40 13.67
C HIS A 35 28.68 -31.62 15.18
N SER A 36 29.33 -30.75 15.95
CA SER A 36 29.49 -30.92 17.39
C SER A 36 28.25 -30.50 18.18
N ASP A 37 27.47 -29.56 17.65
CA ASP A 37 26.22 -29.04 18.20
C ASP A 37 24.95 -29.62 17.52
N ASP A 38 25.14 -30.40 16.45
CA ASP A 38 24.10 -31.02 15.62
C ASP A 38 23.17 -30.01 14.87
N ASP A 39 23.64 -28.80 14.55
CA ASP A 39 22.84 -27.79 13.81
C ASP A 39 22.76 -28.04 12.28
N GLY A 40 23.72 -28.77 11.73
CA GLY A 40 23.82 -29.09 10.29
C GLY A 40 24.94 -28.36 9.53
N ILE A 41 25.72 -27.50 10.20
CA ILE A 41 26.97 -26.94 9.70
C ILE A 41 28.16 -27.77 10.24
N PRO A 42 29.09 -28.21 9.39
CA PRO A 42 30.25 -28.92 9.90
C PRO A 42 31.24 -28.01 10.66
N ASP A 43 31.84 -28.50 11.75
CA ASP A 43 32.78 -27.76 12.61
C ASP A 43 33.87 -27.01 11.81
N GLN A 44 34.49 -27.70 10.84
CA GLN A 44 35.48 -27.09 9.97
C GLN A 44 34.97 -25.86 9.20
N LYS A 45 33.69 -25.84 8.79
CA LYS A 45 33.09 -24.69 8.08
C LYS A 45 32.75 -23.56 9.03
N GLU A 46 32.20 -23.89 10.20
CA GLU A 46 31.90 -22.92 11.26
C GLU A 46 33.16 -22.12 11.58
N VAL A 47 34.26 -22.81 11.89
CA VAL A 47 35.54 -22.17 12.23
C VAL A 47 36.15 -21.37 11.08
N ASN A 48 36.21 -21.93 9.87
CA ASN A 48 37.03 -21.36 8.79
C ASN A 48 36.29 -20.46 7.81
N ILE A 49 34.96 -20.53 7.76
CA ILE A 49 34.13 -19.79 6.80
C ILE A 49 33.27 -18.76 7.52
N TRP A 50 32.53 -19.18 8.54
CA TRP A 50 31.49 -18.36 9.17
C TRP A 50 31.96 -17.65 10.44
N GLY A 51 32.93 -18.23 11.14
CA GLY A 51 33.40 -17.73 12.43
C GLY A 51 32.45 -18.01 13.60
N THR A 52 31.49 -18.92 13.44
CA THR A 52 30.55 -19.39 14.46
C THR A 52 31.22 -20.34 15.46
N ASP A 53 30.59 -20.60 16.61
CA ASP A 53 31.06 -21.57 17.61
C ASP A 53 30.54 -22.97 17.28
N PRO A 54 31.40 -23.96 16.98
CA PRO A 54 30.98 -25.32 16.65
C PRO A 54 30.19 -26.08 17.74
N ASN A 55 30.05 -25.49 18.92
CA ASN A 55 29.33 -26.07 20.05
C ASN A 55 28.05 -25.31 20.39
N ASP A 56 27.67 -24.31 19.59
CA ASP A 56 26.51 -23.47 19.81
C ASP A 56 25.68 -23.34 18.54
N VAL A 57 24.44 -23.82 18.60
CA VAL A 57 23.52 -23.85 17.45
C VAL A 57 23.03 -22.47 17.02
N ASP A 58 23.25 -21.44 17.85
CA ASP A 58 22.81 -20.04 17.70
C ASP A 58 23.91 -19.13 18.29
N SER A 59 24.93 -18.86 17.48
CA SER A 59 26.20 -18.27 17.92
C SER A 59 26.09 -16.85 18.45
N ASP A 60 25.10 -16.07 18.03
CA ASP A 60 24.82 -14.73 18.57
C ASP A 60 23.62 -14.66 19.51
N SER A 61 22.95 -15.80 19.74
CA SER A 61 21.87 -15.98 20.70
C SER A 61 20.67 -15.09 20.44
N ASP A 62 20.35 -14.88 19.17
CA ASP A 62 19.29 -13.98 18.72
C ASP A 62 17.94 -14.69 18.51
N GLY A 63 17.96 -16.03 18.52
CA GLY A 63 16.82 -16.90 18.30
C GLY A 63 16.72 -17.52 16.90
N LEU A 64 17.72 -17.34 16.04
CA LEU A 64 17.92 -18.09 14.80
C LEU A 64 19.12 -19.03 14.92
N ASN A 65 18.99 -20.21 14.33
CA ASN A 65 20.10 -21.13 14.28
C ASN A 65 21.10 -20.70 13.19
N ASP A 66 22.39 -20.93 13.41
CA ASP A 66 23.44 -20.59 12.47
C ASP A 66 23.16 -21.18 11.07
N ASP A 67 22.67 -22.43 10.99
CA ASP A 67 22.30 -23.10 9.74
C ASP A 67 21.23 -22.33 8.92
N VAL A 68 20.29 -21.67 9.60
CA VAL A 68 19.24 -20.87 8.98
C VAL A 68 19.84 -19.58 8.39
N GLU A 69 20.75 -18.97 9.12
CA GLU A 69 21.32 -17.67 8.80
C GLU A 69 22.38 -17.75 7.71
N VAL A 70 23.26 -18.76 7.73
CA VAL A 70 24.24 -19.00 6.66
C VAL A 70 23.59 -19.27 5.31
N ASN A 71 22.33 -19.72 5.31
CA ASN A 71 21.51 -19.93 4.12
C ASN A 71 20.48 -18.80 3.89
N GLY A 72 20.47 -17.80 4.77
CA GLY A 72 19.54 -16.68 4.82
C GLY A 72 20.17 -15.33 4.45
N PRO A 73 19.45 -14.23 4.70
CA PRO A 73 19.94 -12.88 4.45
C PRO A 73 20.64 -12.24 5.67
N THR A 74 20.69 -12.94 6.80
CA THR A 74 21.24 -12.49 8.09
C THR A 74 22.67 -12.98 8.30
N HIS A 75 23.28 -12.61 9.42
CA HIS A 75 24.65 -13.00 9.76
C HIS A 75 24.68 -13.72 11.12
N PRO A 76 25.21 -14.96 11.20
CA PRO A 76 25.15 -15.80 12.42
C PRO A 76 26.05 -15.36 13.57
N ASN A 77 26.56 -14.13 13.53
CA ASN A 77 27.39 -13.54 14.59
C ASN A 77 26.97 -12.08 14.85
N VAL A 78 25.83 -11.68 14.31
CA VAL A 78 25.30 -10.33 14.35
C VAL A 78 23.81 -10.46 14.68
N PRO A 79 23.42 -10.29 15.95
CA PRO A 79 22.06 -10.59 16.40
C PRO A 79 20.99 -9.61 15.89
N ASP A 80 21.38 -8.59 15.14
CA ASP A 80 20.53 -7.54 14.54
C ASP A 80 21.23 -7.09 13.26
N THR A 81 20.91 -7.74 12.14
CA THR A 81 21.66 -7.64 10.89
C THR A 81 21.55 -6.25 10.27
N ASP A 82 20.39 -5.61 10.37
CA ASP A 82 20.15 -4.29 9.76
C ASP A 82 20.31 -3.11 10.72
N GLY A 83 20.35 -3.38 12.03
CA GLY A 83 20.63 -2.42 13.08
C GLY A 83 19.44 -1.52 13.46
N ASP A 84 18.20 -1.96 13.24
CA ASP A 84 17.01 -1.19 13.58
C ASP A 84 16.60 -1.27 15.06
N GLY A 85 17.14 -2.26 15.78
CA GLY A 85 16.89 -2.51 17.20
C GLY A 85 15.99 -3.71 17.51
N LEU A 86 15.60 -4.50 16.52
CA LEU A 86 15.02 -5.85 16.67
C LEU A 86 16.09 -6.91 16.40
N THR A 87 16.02 -8.06 17.06
CA THR A 87 16.90 -9.17 16.66
C THR A 87 16.39 -9.87 15.40
N ASP A 88 17.27 -10.48 14.61
CA ASP A 88 16.85 -11.19 13.39
C ASP A 88 15.85 -12.31 13.72
N GLY A 89 16.06 -12.98 14.87
CA GLY A 89 15.12 -13.93 15.45
C GLY A 89 13.78 -13.34 15.85
N GLU A 90 13.72 -12.15 16.45
CA GLU A 90 12.46 -11.45 16.78
C GLU A 90 11.68 -11.10 15.50
N GLU A 91 12.38 -10.52 14.53
CA GLU A 91 11.82 -10.14 13.25
C GLU A 91 11.23 -11.32 12.50
N ARG A 92 12.00 -12.41 12.36
CA ARG A 92 11.54 -13.59 11.62
C ARG A 92 10.46 -14.37 12.34
N ASN A 93 10.59 -14.57 13.65
CA ASN A 93 9.72 -15.50 14.39
C ASN A 93 8.49 -14.83 15.01
N GLN A 94 8.56 -13.54 15.34
CA GLN A 94 7.48 -12.82 16.02
C GLN A 94 6.79 -11.79 15.12
N TYR A 95 7.55 -10.88 14.51
CA TYR A 95 6.98 -9.75 13.78
C TYR A 95 6.76 -10.02 12.29
N HIS A 96 7.39 -11.08 11.77
CA HIS A 96 7.36 -11.48 10.37
C HIS A 96 7.81 -10.35 9.42
N THR A 97 8.76 -9.53 9.89
CA THR A 97 9.43 -8.48 9.13
C THR A 97 10.64 -9.05 8.39
N ARG A 98 11.45 -8.20 7.78
CA ARG A 98 12.66 -8.58 7.05
C ARG A 98 13.91 -8.20 7.86
N PRO A 99 14.60 -9.19 8.43
CA PRO A 99 15.85 -8.98 9.20
C PRO A 99 16.99 -8.26 8.48
N ASP A 100 16.90 -8.14 7.16
CA ASP A 100 17.91 -7.49 6.32
C ASP A 100 17.54 -6.05 5.94
N LYS A 101 16.50 -5.49 6.57
CA LYS A 101 15.91 -4.20 6.21
C LYS A 101 15.26 -3.50 7.40
N VAL A 102 15.93 -2.40 7.77
CA VAL A 102 15.45 -1.44 8.76
C VAL A 102 13.98 -1.04 8.59
N ASP A 103 13.46 -0.99 7.36
CA ASP A 103 12.07 -0.66 7.05
C ASP A 103 11.55 -1.70 6.05
N THR A 104 10.73 -2.64 6.54
CA THR A 104 10.30 -3.80 5.76
C THR A 104 9.40 -3.41 4.60
N ASP A 105 8.46 -2.50 4.83
CA ASP A 105 7.43 -2.13 3.88
C ASP A 105 7.75 -0.89 3.02
N GLY A 106 8.79 -0.15 3.42
CA GLY A 106 9.35 1.00 2.73
C GLY A 106 8.56 2.28 2.90
N ASP A 107 7.80 2.44 3.98
CA ASP A 107 6.99 3.64 4.25
C ASP A 107 7.75 4.81 4.91
N GLY A 108 8.98 4.55 5.35
CA GLY A 108 9.89 5.52 5.96
C GLY A 108 9.92 5.52 7.50
N VAL A 109 9.30 4.55 8.16
CA VAL A 109 9.48 4.24 9.58
C VAL A 109 10.21 2.90 9.71
N ASN A 110 11.08 2.73 10.71
CA ASN A 110 11.72 1.44 10.92
C ASN A 110 10.79 0.47 11.68
N ASP A 111 11.00 -0.83 11.49
CA ASP A 111 10.11 -1.86 12.01
C ASP A 111 10.04 -1.79 13.55
N ALA A 112 11.17 -1.56 14.22
CA ALA A 112 11.25 -1.36 15.67
C ALA A 112 10.37 -0.21 16.19
N ASP A 113 10.40 0.96 15.54
CA ASP A 113 9.58 2.12 15.95
C ASP A 113 8.09 1.88 15.68
N GLU A 114 7.76 1.15 14.61
CA GLU A 114 6.39 0.78 14.29
C GLU A 114 5.78 -0.15 15.33
N ILE A 115 6.48 -1.21 15.71
CA ILE A 115 6.06 -2.13 16.78
C ILE A 115 5.85 -1.37 18.09
N LYS A 116 6.76 -0.45 18.42
CA LYS A 116 6.68 0.38 19.61
C LYS A 116 5.50 1.36 19.56
N ALA A 117 5.16 1.87 18.37
CA ALA A 117 3.99 2.70 18.12
C ALA A 117 2.68 1.90 18.03
N GLY A 118 2.77 0.57 17.90
CA GLY A 118 1.63 -0.32 17.68
C GLY A 118 1.06 -0.23 16.26
N THR A 119 1.88 0.17 15.27
CA THR A 119 1.54 0.11 13.83
C THR A 119 1.96 -1.23 13.24
N ASP A 120 1.63 -1.45 11.96
CA ASP A 120 1.90 -2.70 11.26
C ASP A 120 3.21 -2.55 10.46
N PRO A 121 4.31 -3.20 10.86
CA PRO A 121 5.61 -3.04 10.19
C PRO A 121 5.67 -3.67 8.79
N ASN A 122 4.61 -4.39 8.40
CA ASN A 122 4.47 -4.95 7.06
C ASN A 122 3.45 -4.20 6.20
N GLY A 123 2.86 -3.13 6.73
CA GLY A 123 1.68 -2.49 6.19
C GLY A 123 1.87 -1.00 5.98
N GLN A 124 2.11 -0.61 4.72
CA GLN A 124 2.42 0.78 4.36
C GLN A 124 1.57 1.78 5.13
N LYS A 125 2.21 2.75 5.80
CA LYS A 125 1.54 3.81 6.56
C LYS A 125 0.29 4.26 5.84
N LEU A 126 -0.84 3.79 6.34
CA LEU A 126 -2.10 4.34 5.94
C LEU A 126 -2.12 5.71 6.60
N PHE A 127 -1.84 6.76 5.84
CA PHE A 127 -2.02 8.16 6.23
C PHE A 127 -3.50 8.45 6.56
N LEU A 128 -4.09 7.73 7.50
CA LEU A 128 -5.33 8.09 8.15
C LEU A 128 -4.96 8.97 9.33
N PHE A 129 -4.69 10.23 9.00
CA PHE A 129 -4.80 11.37 9.90
C PHE A 129 -4.37 11.07 11.33
N SER A 130 -3.10 11.31 11.66
CA SER A 130 -2.79 11.76 13.02
C SER A 130 -3.81 12.86 13.35
N PRO A 131 -4.54 12.80 14.49
CA PRO A 131 -5.42 13.88 14.86
C PRO A 131 -4.53 15.10 14.98
N MET A 132 -4.55 15.94 13.96
CA MET A 132 -3.87 17.21 13.99
C MET A 132 -4.46 17.88 15.21
N GLU A 133 -3.64 18.03 16.23
CA GLU A 133 -4.02 18.50 17.55
C GLU A 133 -4.30 19.99 17.40
N TYR A 134 -5.40 20.30 16.73
CA TYR A 134 -5.91 21.63 16.59
C TYR A 134 -6.47 21.95 17.97
N PRO A 135 -5.83 22.87 18.73
CA PRO A 135 -6.44 23.33 19.96
C PRO A 135 -7.83 23.84 19.60
N MET A 136 -8.84 23.47 20.40
CA MET A 136 -10.27 23.70 20.13
C MET A 136 -10.61 25.17 19.79
N GLU A 137 -9.70 26.09 20.08
CA GLU A 137 -9.75 27.50 19.69
C GLU A 137 -9.77 27.71 18.17
N THR A 138 -9.01 26.94 17.38
CA THR A 138 -8.96 27.14 15.91
C THR A 138 -10.23 26.67 15.23
N ALA A 139 -10.86 25.57 15.69
CA ALA A 139 -12.13 25.08 15.14
C ALA A 139 -13.27 26.10 15.31
N VAL A 140 -13.34 26.80 16.45
CA VAL A 140 -14.35 27.84 16.71
C VAL A 140 -14.13 29.06 15.82
N THR A 141 -12.87 29.45 15.55
CA THR A 141 -12.57 30.58 14.65
C THR A 141 -12.94 30.30 13.20
N ILE A 142 -12.71 29.08 12.71
CA ILE A 142 -13.05 28.69 11.33
C ILE A 142 -14.56 28.68 11.15
N ILE A 143 -15.32 28.05 12.07
CA ILE A 143 -16.79 28.03 12.03
C ILE A 143 -17.38 29.44 12.15
N GLY A 144 -16.81 30.29 13.01
CA GLY A 144 -17.19 31.69 13.15
C GLY A 144 -16.96 32.52 11.88
N ALA A 145 -15.84 32.30 11.18
CA ALA A 145 -15.53 32.97 9.92
C ALA A 145 -16.51 32.58 8.80
N PHE A 146 -16.87 31.29 8.69
CA PHE A 146 -17.87 30.85 7.71
C PHE A 146 -19.27 31.38 8.00
N LEU A 147 -19.68 31.46 9.27
CA LEU A 147 -20.96 32.08 9.66
C LEU A 147 -20.99 33.58 9.37
N ALA A 148 -19.90 34.31 9.65
CA ALA A 148 -19.82 35.74 9.37
C ALA A 148 -19.86 36.07 7.86
N ILE A 149 -19.20 35.26 7.04
CA ILE A 149 -19.24 35.39 5.57
C ILE A 149 -20.64 35.08 5.04
N GLY A 150 -21.31 34.04 5.55
CA GLY A 150 -22.69 33.71 5.19
C GLY A 150 -23.70 34.80 5.55
N ILE A 151 -23.59 35.38 6.75
CA ILE A 151 -24.47 36.48 7.21
C ILE A 151 -24.19 37.77 6.43
N GLY A 152 -22.91 38.11 6.22
CA GLY A 152 -22.50 39.27 5.42
C GLY A 152 -22.94 39.17 3.96
N GLY A 153 -22.82 37.99 3.35
CA GLY A 153 -23.29 37.71 2.01
C GLY A 153 -24.82 37.83 1.88
N ARG A 154 -25.58 37.34 2.87
CA ARG A 154 -27.05 37.46 2.90
C ARG A 154 -27.52 38.91 3.08
N TYR A 155 -26.82 39.69 3.90
CA TYR A 155 -27.11 41.12 4.13
C TYR A 155 -26.83 41.96 2.87
N LEU A 156 -25.71 41.70 2.17
CA LEU A 156 -25.38 42.36 0.91
C LEU A 156 -26.34 41.98 -0.23
N TRP A 157 -26.81 40.74 -0.26
CA TRP A 157 -27.80 40.28 -1.24
C TRP A 157 -29.18 40.94 -1.03
N GLN A 158 -29.63 41.11 0.22
CA GLN A 158 -30.89 41.80 0.53
C GLN A 158 -30.87 43.29 0.17
N ARG A 159 -29.73 43.96 0.32
CA ARG A 159 -29.59 45.39 -0.01
C ARG A 159 -29.55 45.66 -1.52
N ARG A 160 -29.16 44.67 -2.33
CA ARG A 160 -29.07 44.80 -3.79
C ARG A 160 -30.39 44.47 -4.51
N ASN A 161 -31.28 43.72 -3.86
CA ASN A 161 -32.53 43.22 -4.45
C ASN A 161 -33.80 43.92 -3.92
N THR A 162 -33.70 45.15 -3.41
CA THR A 162 -34.88 45.94 -3.00
C THR A 162 -35.34 46.83 -4.16
N PRO A 163 -36.41 46.48 -4.89
CA PRO A 163 -36.98 47.39 -5.88
C PRO A 163 -37.71 48.54 -5.17
N GLU A 164 -37.39 49.74 -5.61
CA GLU A 164 -37.99 51.01 -5.21
C GLU A 164 -39.51 51.00 -5.49
N SER A 165 -40.29 51.46 -4.50
CA SER A 165 -41.74 51.51 -4.54
C SER A 165 -42.24 52.64 -5.44
N THR A 166 -43.23 52.38 -6.29
CA THR A 166 -44.18 53.41 -6.74
C THR A 166 -45.60 52.81 -6.78
N HIS A 167 -46.55 53.60 -6.29
CA HIS A 167 -47.93 53.28 -5.92
C HIS A 167 -48.92 52.93 -7.07
N GLN A 168 -49.97 52.14 -6.75
CA GLN A 168 -51.44 52.44 -6.78
C GLN A 168 -52.30 51.17 -7.11
N VAL A 169 -53.19 50.68 -6.21
CA VAL A 169 -54.65 50.91 -5.98
C VAL A 169 -55.58 49.77 -6.51
N GLU A 170 -56.35 49.19 -5.57
CA GLU A 170 -57.70 48.53 -5.60
C GLU A 170 -58.03 47.14 -6.23
N SER A 171 -58.81 46.36 -5.45
CA SER A 171 -59.92 45.40 -5.75
C SER A 171 -59.67 44.15 -6.62
N GLU A 172 -60.22 42.93 -6.43
CA GLU A 172 -61.21 42.31 -5.53
C GLU A 172 -61.18 40.76 -5.76
N ILE A 173 -61.22 40.00 -4.66
CA ILE A 173 -61.84 38.68 -4.28
C ILE A 173 -62.21 37.57 -5.34
N PRO A 174 -62.09 36.25 -4.98
CA PRO A 174 -62.06 35.04 -5.85
C PRO A 174 -63.43 34.30 -5.87
N PRO A 175 -63.62 33.02 -6.35
CA PRO A 175 -63.22 31.83 -5.54
C PRO A 175 -63.13 30.44 -6.26
N THR A 176 -62.82 29.37 -5.48
CA THR A 176 -63.43 28.01 -5.50
C THR A 176 -63.12 27.07 -6.70
N VAL A 177 -62.34 25.96 -6.63
CA VAL A 177 -62.43 24.67 -5.88
C VAL A 177 -62.60 23.49 -6.88
N SER A 178 -61.94 22.37 -6.55
CA SER A 178 -62.23 20.97 -6.92
C SER A 178 -61.78 20.39 -8.28
N ASN A 179 -60.79 19.50 -8.14
CA ASN A 179 -60.51 18.24 -8.86
C ASN A 179 -61.74 17.56 -9.53
N PRO A 180 -61.54 16.80 -10.64
CA PRO A 180 -61.09 15.40 -10.51
C PRO A 180 -60.18 14.85 -11.65
N THR A 181 -59.28 13.92 -11.28
CA THR A 181 -58.68 12.87 -12.13
C THR A 181 -59.70 11.72 -12.40
N PRO A 182 -59.39 10.63 -13.13
CA PRO A 182 -58.46 10.36 -14.25
C PRO A 182 -59.09 9.47 -15.38
N ILE A 183 -58.82 9.66 -16.68
CA ILE A 183 -59.07 8.61 -17.69
C ILE A 183 -57.99 8.56 -18.81
N LYS A 184 -57.24 7.45 -18.78
CA LYS A 184 -56.69 6.58 -19.85
C LYS A 184 -56.24 7.11 -21.23
N ASN A 185 -54.99 6.68 -21.51
CA ASN A 185 -54.49 5.94 -22.67
C ASN A 185 -54.04 6.63 -23.97
N VAL A 186 -52.74 6.44 -24.20
CA VAL A 186 -52.08 5.85 -25.39
C VAL A 186 -51.88 6.74 -26.62
N ASN A 187 -50.60 7.13 -26.76
CA ASN A 187 -49.72 7.22 -27.93
C ASN A 187 -50.20 7.95 -29.20
N SER A 188 -49.50 9.02 -29.57
CA SER A 188 -48.56 9.06 -30.71
C SER A 188 -48.13 10.49 -31.02
N ASP A 189 -46.82 10.62 -31.23
CA ASP A 189 -46.11 11.55 -32.11
C ASP A 189 -46.34 13.07 -32.00
N GLY A 190 -45.26 13.80 -31.71
CA GLY A 190 -45.14 15.23 -32.00
C GLY A 190 -44.56 16.06 -30.86
N GLU A 191 -43.24 16.22 -30.89
CA GLU A 191 -42.55 17.53 -30.83
C GLU A 191 -43.23 18.68 -30.06
N ALA A 192 -42.69 18.99 -28.89
CA ALA A 192 -42.12 20.31 -28.54
C ALA A 192 -41.85 20.41 -27.03
N THR A 193 -40.58 20.61 -26.70
CA THR A 193 -40.07 21.51 -25.65
C THR A 193 -40.90 21.69 -24.38
N GLU A 194 -40.47 21.06 -23.29
CA GLU A 194 -40.66 21.64 -21.96
C GLU A 194 -39.52 21.26 -21.01
N THR A 195 -38.90 22.32 -20.49
CA THR A 195 -38.28 22.39 -19.17
C THR A 195 -37.12 21.43 -18.93
N THR A 196 -35.90 21.90 -19.22
CA THR A 196 -34.64 21.32 -18.74
C THR A 196 -34.55 21.44 -17.21
N VAL A 197 -35.29 20.58 -16.52
CA VAL A 197 -34.85 20.05 -15.24
C VAL A 197 -33.55 19.33 -15.55
N VAL A 198 -32.42 19.88 -15.10
CA VAL A 198 -31.12 19.22 -15.21
C VAL A 198 -31.18 17.95 -14.35
N ASN A 199 -31.69 16.89 -14.96
CA ASN A 199 -31.60 15.53 -14.49
C ASN A 199 -30.13 15.19 -14.64
N ARG A 200 -29.35 15.39 -13.58
CA ARG A 200 -27.97 14.90 -13.53
C ARG A 200 -28.08 13.39 -13.51
N GLU A 201 -28.02 12.78 -14.69
CA GLU A 201 -27.85 11.34 -14.82
C GLU A 201 -26.70 10.91 -13.89
N PRO A 202 -26.89 9.82 -13.11
CA PRO A 202 -25.79 9.30 -12.31
C PRO A 202 -24.72 8.82 -13.29
N LEU A 203 -23.61 9.56 -13.33
CA LEU A 203 -22.43 9.25 -14.14
C LEU A 203 -22.05 7.78 -13.89
N THR A 204 -22.05 6.97 -14.94
CA THR A 204 -21.71 5.55 -14.79
C THR A 204 -20.22 5.41 -14.42
N ASP A 205 -19.83 4.25 -13.87
CA ASP A 205 -18.43 4.01 -13.55
C ASP A 205 -17.52 4.17 -14.80
N GLU A 206 -18.04 3.90 -16.00
CA GLU A 206 -17.34 4.06 -17.29
C GLU A 206 -17.21 5.53 -17.70
N ASP A 207 -18.30 6.30 -17.59
CA ASP A 207 -18.31 7.74 -17.85
C ASP A 207 -17.35 8.48 -16.92
N ARG A 208 -17.23 8.03 -15.66
CA ARG A 208 -16.28 8.58 -14.71
C ARG A 208 -14.83 8.33 -15.12
N ILE A 209 -14.50 7.17 -15.69
CA ILE A 209 -13.15 6.92 -16.23
C ILE A 209 -12.90 7.78 -17.47
N GLN A 210 -13.88 7.91 -18.38
CA GLN A 210 -13.72 8.77 -19.55
C GLN A 210 -13.52 10.24 -19.16
N GLN A 211 -14.26 10.75 -18.17
CA GLN A 211 -14.06 12.09 -17.64
C GLN A 211 -12.65 12.28 -17.06
N LEU A 212 -12.15 11.31 -16.29
CA LEU A 212 -10.80 11.37 -15.72
C LEU A 212 -9.71 11.36 -16.80
N LEU A 213 -9.90 10.58 -17.86
CA LEU A 213 -9.00 10.59 -19.02
C LEU A 213 -9.05 11.95 -19.72
N ASP A 214 -10.23 12.53 -19.91
CA ASP A 214 -10.38 13.85 -20.55
C ASP A 214 -9.73 14.98 -19.71
N GLU A 215 -9.88 14.94 -18.38
CA GLU A 215 -9.23 15.88 -17.45
C GLU A 215 -7.70 15.71 -17.42
N SER A 216 -7.20 14.51 -17.72
CA SER A 216 -5.77 14.17 -17.69
C SER A 216 -5.09 14.22 -19.07
N GLY A 217 -5.74 14.80 -20.08
CA GLY A 217 -5.15 14.94 -21.43
C GLY A 217 -5.15 13.64 -22.26
N GLY A 218 -6.14 12.78 -22.03
CA GLY A 218 -6.41 11.55 -22.77
C GLY A 218 -5.63 10.32 -22.30
N ARG A 219 -4.79 10.45 -21.26
CA ARG A 219 -3.92 9.37 -20.75
C ARG A 219 -3.83 9.43 -19.23
N LEU A 220 -3.90 8.28 -18.57
CA LEU A 220 -3.81 8.20 -17.12
C LEU A 220 -3.24 6.85 -16.68
N HIS A 221 -2.38 6.84 -15.66
CA HIS A 221 -1.91 5.58 -15.08
C HIS A 221 -3.04 4.90 -14.30
N GLN A 222 -3.09 3.57 -14.31
CA GLN A 222 -4.10 2.81 -13.57
C GLN A 222 -4.06 3.09 -12.06
N SER A 223 -2.87 3.33 -11.50
CA SER A 223 -2.64 3.76 -10.11
C SER A 223 -3.33 5.10 -9.82
N GLU A 224 -3.25 6.04 -10.75
CA GLU A 224 -3.87 7.36 -10.64
C GLU A 224 -5.41 7.30 -10.73
N ILE A 225 -5.97 6.39 -11.55
CA ILE A 225 -7.42 6.11 -11.55
C ILE A 225 -7.88 5.58 -10.18
N VAL A 226 -7.12 4.68 -9.55
CA VAL A 226 -7.41 4.17 -8.20
C VAL A 226 -7.42 5.32 -7.19
N SER A 227 -6.40 6.18 -7.24
CA SER A 227 -6.26 7.35 -6.37
C SER A 227 -7.43 8.33 -6.51
N GLN A 228 -7.78 8.73 -7.74
CA GLN A 228 -8.82 9.74 -7.98
C GLN A 228 -10.26 9.22 -7.81
N THR A 229 -10.49 7.92 -8.03
CA THR A 229 -11.83 7.34 -7.86
C THR A 229 -12.09 6.82 -6.45
N GLY A 230 -11.04 6.45 -5.71
CA GLY A 230 -11.13 5.73 -4.44
C GLY A 230 -11.59 4.27 -4.60
N TRP A 231 -11.59 3.73 -5.82
CA TRP A 231 -11.99 2.35 -6.09
C TRP A 231 -10.86 1.36 -5.80
N SER A 232 -11.21 0.14 -5.39
CA SER A 232 -10.19 -0.90 -5.21
C SER A 232 -9.49 -1.23 -6.53
N LYS A 233 -8.19 -1.56 -6.46
CA LYS A 233 -7.39 -1.98 -7.63
C LYS A 233 -8.07 -3.07 -8.45
N SER A 234 -8.72 -4.02 -7.79
CA SER A 234 -9.49 -5.10 -8.43
C SER A 234 -10.74 -4.61 -9.14
N LYS A 235 -11.45 -3.60 -8.60
CA LYS A 235 -12.61 -2.97 -9.27
C LYS A 235 -12.16 -2.22 -10.52
N VAL A 236 -11.11 -1.40 -10.39
CA VAL A 236 -10.52 -0.65 -11.51
C VAL A 236 -10.04 -1.60 -12.59
N SER A 237 -9.32 -2.68 -12.22
CA SER A 237 -8.84 -3.66 -13.19
C SER A 237 -9.98 -4.32 -13.98
N ARG A 238 -11.05 -4.76 -13.31
CA ARG A 238 -12.20 -5.39 -14.00
C ARG A 238 -12.91 -4.42 -14.93
N LEU A 239 -13.06 -3.17 -14.48
CA LEU A 239 -13.72 -2.13 -15.26
C LEU A 239 -12.93 -1.76 -16.51
N LEU A 240 -11.61 -1.55 -16.37
CA LEU A 240 -10.72 -1.26 -17.50
C LEU A 240 -10.67 -2.43 -18.49
N SER A 241 -10.68 -3.68 -18.01
CA SER A 241 -10.76 -4.83 -18.91
C SER A 241 -12.03 -4.84 -19.76
N ARG A 242 -13.19 -4.47 -19.19
CA ARG A 242 -14.43 -4.35 -19.96
C ARG A 242 -14.38 -3.19 -20.95
N MET A 243 -13.90 -2.03 -20.52
CA MET A 243 -13.79 -0.85 -21.40
C MET A 243 -12.79 -1.05 -22.55
N GLU A 244 -11.75 -1.87 -22.35
CA GLU A 244 -10.80 -2.28 -23.39
C GLU A 244 -11.47 -3.25 -24.39
N GLU A 245 -12.25 -4.21 -23.91
CA GLU A 245 -13.04 -5.13 -24.74
C GLU A 245 -14.09 -4.37 -25.59
N ASP A 246 -14.71 -3.34 -25.01
CA ASP A 246 -15.65 -2.46 -25.68
C ASP A 246 -14.98 -1.43 -26.61
N GLY A 247 -13.64 -1.42 -26.68
CA GLY A 247 -12.85 -0.56 -27.56
C GLY A 247 -12.87 0.93 -27.19
N LEU A 248 -13.29 1.27 -25.96
CA LEU A 248 -13.36 2.65 -25.45
C LEU A 248 -12.00 3.18 -25.02
N ILE A 249 -11.12 2.29 -24.57
CA ILE A 249 -9.76 2.61 -24.09
C ILE A 249 -8.74 1.61 -24.64
N SER A 250 -7.46 2.00 -24.59
CA SER A 250 -6.31 1.14 -24.86
C SER A 250 -5.43 1.06 -23.61
N LYS A 251 -4.95 -0.14 -23.28
CA LYS A 251 -4.07 -0.39 -22.14
C LYS A 251 -2.66 -0.69 -22.63
N ILE A 252 -1.71 0.17 -22.26
CA ILE A 252 -0.30 0.05 -22.62
C ILE A 252 0.51 -0.25 -21.36
N SER A 253 1.30 -1.33 -21.38
CA SER A 253 2.23 -1.61 -20.27
C SER A 253 3.47 -0.72 -20.38
N VAL A 254 3.71 0.11 -19.38
CA VAL A 254 4.88 1.00 -19.29
C VAL A 254 5.65 0.61 -18.02
N GLY A 255 6.63 -0.28 -18.19
CA GLY A 255 7.46 -0.78 -17.09
C GLY A 255 6.67 -1.68 -16.12
N ARG A 256 6.47 -1.20 -14.89
CA ARG A 256 5.73 -1.92 -13.83
C ARG A 256 4.28 -1.48 -13.69
N GLU A 257 3.81 -0.55 -14.52
CA GLU A 257 2.47 0.02 -14.44
C GLU A 257 1.76 0.05 -15.79
N ASN A 258 0.43 0.07 -15.74
CA ASN A 258 -0.41 0.19 -16.93
C ASN A 258 -0.80 1.65 -17.16
N LEU A 259 -0.52 2.16 -18.36
CA LEU A 259 -1.02 3.42 -18.87
C LEU A 259 -2.33 3.18 -19.62
N ILE A 260 -3.38 3.89 -19.25
CA ILE A 260 -4.69 3.85 -19.91
C ILE A 260 -4.81 5.06 -20.82
N ALA A 261 -5.09 4.83 -22.09
CA ALA A 261 -5.28 5.88 -23.08
C ALA A 261 -6.66 5.77 -23.73
N ARG A 262 -7.21 6.88 -24.21
CA ARG A 262 -8.43 6.89 -25.02
C ARG A 262 -8.19 6.19 -26.35
N SER A 263 -9.19 5.47 -26.85
CA SER A 263 -9.18 4.88 -28.18
C SER A 263 -9.01 5.97 -29.25
N GLY A 264 -7.89 5.97 -29.97
CA GLY A 264 -7.53 6.98 -30.98
C GLY A 264 -6.32 7.87 -30.64
N ASP A 265 -5.88 7.91 -29.38
CA ASP A 265 -4.71 8.69 -28.92
C ASP A 265 -3.43 7.84 -28.77
N GLU A 266 -3.28 6.80 -29.59
CA GLU A 266 -2.12 5.89 -29.51
C GLU A 266 -0.79 6.61 -29.84
N PRO A 267 0.27 6.41 -29.04
CA PRO A 267 1.59 6.94 -29.38
C PRO A 267 2.12 6.25 -30.65
N ARG A 268 2.53 7.05 -31.63
CA ARG A 268 3.27 6.52 -32.79
C ARG A 268 4.57 5.89 -32.30
N HIS A 269 4.67 4.56 -32.44
CA HIS A 269 5.84 3.70 -32.23
C HIS A 269 6.16 3.31 -30.77
N ALA A 270 5.66 2.14 -30.38
CA ALA A 270 6.43 1.16 -29.61
C ALA A 270 6.26 -0.20 -30.29
N GLY A 271 6.75 -0.31 -31.52
CA GLY A 271 6.91 -1.59 -32.19
C GLY A 271 7.94 -2.42 -31.43
N SER A 272 7.54 -3.63 -31.07
CA SER A 272 8.38 -4.72 -30.55
C SER A 272 9.73 -4.76 -31.28
N ALA A 273 10.81 -4.70 -30.52
CA ALA A 273 12.17 -4.82 -31.03
C ALA A 273 12.75 -6.23 -30.78
N PHE A 274 11.97 -7.30 -30.94
CA PHE A 274 12.50 -8.67 -31.01
C PHE A 274 11.54 -9.58 -31.81
N GLU A 275 11.55 -9.43 -33.13
CA GLU A 275 11.29 -10.52 -34.09
C GLU A 275 12.35 -10.42 -35.18
N ASP A 276 13.36 -11.28 -35.07
CA ASP A 276 14.01 -12.05 -36.14
C ASP A 276 15.17 -12.89 -35.56
#